data_AF-A0AAP0P2R7-F1
#
_entry.id   AF-A0AAP0P2R7-F1
#
_cell.length_a   1.000
_cell.length_b   1.000
_cell.length_c   1.000
_cell.angle_alpha   90.00
_cell.angle_beta   90.00
_cell.angle_gamma   90.00
#
_symmetry.space_group_name_H-M   'P 1'
#
loop_
_entity.id
_entity.type
_entity.pdbx_description
1 polymer ?
#
loop_
_entity_poly.entity_id
_entity_poly.type
_entity_poly.pdbx_seq_one_letter_code
_entity_poly.pdbx_strand_id
1 'polypeptide(L)'
;MKSLALSPSHVPLQRPHFPARAAQTHHHHHHTFAAIRDPNKLNTKASIAAEAPRNAGAVAPPRPSKRKDELRAAAAESLQYESGFLGAVPERGNGAAAAENGGGPSAVAYLTGTLSSKVYEVAIETPLQFAGKLSERIGVGVWLKREDLQPVFSFKLRGAYNMMAKLPKEHLERGVICSSAGNHAQGVALSARRLGCDAVIVMPVTTPEIKWKSVEDLGAKVVLVGDSYDEAQAYAKEVAAKEGRTFIPPFDHPDIIAGQGTIGMEILRQVKGPLHAIFVPVGGGGLIAGIAAYVKQVYPEVKIIGVEPADANAMALSLHHGERVKLNQVGGFADGVAVKVVGEETFRLCREYVDGIVLVSRDTICASIKNMFEEKRSILEPAGALSLAGAEAYCKYYGLKGESVVAIASGANMNFDRLRLVTELANVGRQREAVLATYMPEEPGSFKRFSEMVGQMNITEFKYRYDPSRKDALVLYSVGLHTVSELTAMINRMEASNLTTKNLTGDDLVKDHLRHLMGGRSDVKDELLYRFVLPERPGALMKFLDAFSPRWNISLFHYRAQTLVLAVNQVLMCWSVSKFRVPALLNFTLAEALGYDYTDETKNDAFKVLMR
;
A
#
# COMPACT_ATOMS: atom_id res chain seq x y z
N MET A 1 -6.52 50.86 -44.45
CA MET A 1 -6.51 49.80 -45.49
C MET A 1 -6.85 48.49 -44.80
N LYS A 2 -8.12 48.05 -44.86
CA LYS A 2 -8.61 46.85 -45.58
C LYS A 2 -8.01 45.54 -45.02
N SER A 3 -8.72 44.80 -44.14
CA SER A 3 -9.79 43.82 -44.42
C SER A 3 -9.31 42.59 -45.20
N LEU A 4 -9.43 41.39 -44.61
CA LEU A 4 -10.18 40.25 -45.19
C LEU A 4 -10.24 39.07 -44.21
N ALA A 5 -11.47 38.79 -43.77
CA ALA A 5 -11.92 37.52 -43.23
C ALA A 5 -12.05 36.48 -44.35
N LEU A 6 -12.03 35.19 -44.01
CA LEU A 6 -12.83 34.13 -44.64
C LEU A 6 -12.77 32.84 -43.78
N SER A 7 -13.95 32.27 -43.54
CA SER A 7 -14.26 30.93 -43.00
C SER A 7 -15.35 30.33 -43.89
N PRO A 8 -15.83 29.08 -43.69
CA PRO A 8 -15.17 27.79 -43.57
C PRO A 8 -15.69 26.78 -44.63
N SER A 9 -15.10 25.59 -44.74
CA SER A 9 -15.67 24.48 -45.53
C SER A 9 -15.75 23.16 -44.73
N HIS A 10 -16.98 22.65 -44.64
CA HIS A 10 -17.36 21.33 -44.12
C HIS A 10 -17.20 20.24 -45.19
N VAL A 11 -16.66 19.06 -44.83
CA VAL A 11 -17.09 17.73 -45.33
C VAL A 11 -16.72 16.65 -44.27
N PRO A 12 -17.57 15.64 -43.98
CA PRO A 12 -17.39 14.68 -42.89
C PRO A 12 -16.70 13.36 -43.33
N LEU A 13 -15.93 12.74 -42.43
CA LEU A 13 -15.32 11.41 -42.63
C LEU A 13 -16.17 10.30 -42.00
N GLN A 14 -16.53 9.33 -42.86
CA GLN A 14 -17.34 8.15 -42.58
C GLN A 14 -16.59 7.08 -41.77
N ARG A 15 -17.34 6.36 -40.92
CA ARG A 15 -16.93 5.15 -40.20
C ARG A 15 -17.02 3.92 -41.12
N PRO A 16 -16.11 2.93 -41.05
CA PRO A 16 -16.32 1.65 -41.70
C PRO A 16 -17.05 0.65 -40.79
N HIS A 17 -18.08 0.03 -41.36
CA HIS A 17 -18.80 -1.14 -40.86
C HIS A 17 -17.97 -2.42 -41.07
N PHE A 18 -17.92 -3.29 -40.07
CA PHE A 18 -17.49 -4.70 -40.23
C PHE A 18 -18.72 -5.61 -40.37
N PRO A 19 -18.74 -6.57 -41.32
CA PRO A 19 -19.82 -7.54 -41.41
C PRO A 19 -19.51 -8.82 -40.61
N ALA A 20 -20.56 -9.42 -40.07
CA ALA A 20 -20.57 -10.76 -39.51
C ALA A 20 -20.59 -11.82 -40.61
N ARG A 21 -19.91 -12.96 -40.39
CA ARG A 21 -20.26 -14.24 -41.02
C ARG A 21 -19.87 -15.42 -40.14
N ALA A 22 -20.81 -16.35 -40.07
CA ALA A 22 -20.74 -17.61 -39.36
C ALA A 22 -20.25 -18.76 -40.28
N ALA A 23 -19.89 -19.85 -39.59
CA ALA A 23 -20.07 -21.26 -39.95
C ALA A 23 -19.01 -21.99 -40.80
N GLN A 24 -18.50 -23.08 -40.17
CA GLN A 24 -18.30 -24.45 -40.69
C GLN A 24 -17.21 -24.68 -41.76
N THR A 25 -16.49 -25.81 -41.89
CA THR A 25 -16.31 -27.10 -41.19
C THR A 25 -15.15 -27.86 -41.90
N HIS A 26 -14.61 -28.88 -41.21
CA HIS A 26 -14.09 -30.16 -41.71
C HIS A 26 -12.62 -30.41 -42.13
N HIS A 27 -12.10 -31.48 -41.47
CA HIS A 27 -11.24 -32.59 -41.92
C HIS A 27 -9.76 -32.30 -42.31
N HIS A 28 -8.77 -33.18 -42.10
CA HIS A 28 -8.61 -34.54 -41.55
C HIS A 28 -7.08 -34.76 -41.44
N HIS A 29 -6.59 -35.50 -40.44
CA HIS A 29 -5.91 -36.81 -40.62
C HIS A 29 -5.02 -37.25 -39.43
N HIS A 30 -5.03 -38.57 -39.29
CA HIS A 30 -4.39 -39.50 -38.34
C HIS A 30 -2.86 -39.44 -38.27
N HIS A 31 -2.28 -39.86 -37.13
CA HIS A 31 -1.63 -41.19 -36.99
C HIS A 31 -1.02 -41.47 -35.59
N THR A 32 -1.53 -42.53 -34.93
CA THR A 32 -0.89 -43.67 -34.20
C THR A 32 0.26 -43.48 -33.17
N PHE A 33 0.12 -44.06 -31.95
CA PHE A 33 0.68 -45.38 -31.55
C PHE A 33 0.31 -45.81 -30.09
N ALA A 34 0.35 -47.14 -29.87
CA ALA A 34 -0.01 -48.01 -28.74
C ALA A 34 0.69 -47.71 -27.38
N ALA A 35 0.09 -47.85 -26.18
CA ALA A 35 -0.41 -48.98 -25.36
C ALA A 35 0.58 -49.57 -24.31
N ILE A 36 -0.02 -50.07 -23.21
CA ILE A 36 0.33 -51.20 -22.30
C ILE A 36 0.64 -50.84 -20.82
N ARG A 37 -0.33 -51.07 -19.89
CA ARG A 37 -0.36 -52.10 -18.81
C ARG A 37 -1.36 -51.78 -17.67
N ASP A 38 -2.26 -52.75 -17.47
CA ASP A 38 -3.23 -53.01 -16.39
C ASP A 38 -2.50 -53.56 -15.12
N PRO A 39 -3.10 -53.64 -13.90
CA PRO A 39 -4.01 -54.78 -13.60
C PRO A 39 -5.12 -54.57 -12.51
N ASN A 40 -6.27 -55.23 -12.75
CA ASN A 40 -7.08 -56.07 -11.83
C ASN A 40 -7.70 -55.45 -10.53
N LYS A 41 -8.98 -55.67 -10.16
CA LYS A 41 -9.70 -56.96 -10.00
C LYS A 41 -11.22 -56.76 -9.81
N LEU A 42 -11.98 -57.78 -10.23
CA LEU A 42 -13.45 -57.88 -10.34
C LEU A 42 -14.14 -58.63 -9.17
N ASN A 43 -15.49 -58.54 -9.19
CA ASN A 43 -16.53 -59.53 -8.82
C ASN A 43 -17.12 -59.54 -7.40
N THR A 44 -18.39 -59.92 -7.14
CA THR A 44 -19.75 -59.75 -7.75
C THR A 44 -20.79 -60.40 -6.80
N LYS A 45 -22.03 -59.87 -6.84
CA LYS A 45 -23.36 -60.56 -6.80
C LYS A 45 -24.10 -60.97 -5.49
N ALA A 46 -25.41 -60.63 -5.55
CA ALA A 46 -26.66 -61.34 -5.15
C ALA A 46 -27.12 -61.27 -3.66
N SER A 47 -28.41 -61.21 -3.26
CA SER A 47 -29.73 -61.05 -3.92
C SER A 47 -30.88 -61.02 -2.87
N ILE A 48 -31.96 -60.26 -3.14
CA ILE A 48 -33.41 -60.48 -2.85
C ILE A 48 -34.02 -60.31 -1.41
N ALA A 49 -34.85 -59.25 -1.31
CA ALA A 49 -36.21 -59.03 -0.75
C ALA A 49 -36.74 -59.60 0.60
N ALA A 50 -37.33 -58.69 1.41
CA ALA A 50 -38.59 -58.87 2.15
C ALA A 50 -39.19 -57.50 2.61
N GLU A 51 -40.52 -57.34 2.56
CA GLU A 51 -41.30 -56.13 2.88
C GLU A 51 -41.96 -56.13 4.29
N ALA A 52 -42.04 -54.91 4.88
CA ALA A 52 -43.01 -54.35 5.86
C ALA A 52 -43.01 -54.82 7.34
N PRO A 53 -43.51 -54.03 8.34
CA PRO A 53 -44.26 -52.76 8.28
C PRO A 53 -43.79 -51.61 9.24
N ARG A 54 -44.55 -50.50 9.17
CA ARG A 54 -44.49 -49.21 9.90
C ARG A 54 -44.39 -49.34 11.44
N ASN A 55 -43.62 -48.45 12.09
CA ASN A 55 -44.05 -47.34 12.98
C ASN A 55 -43.00 -46.99 14.06
N ALA A 56 -43.12 -45.77 14.62
CA ALA A 56 -42.46 -45.19 15.81
C ALA A 56 -41.16 -44.39 15.61
N GLY A 57 -41.19 -43.16 16.12
CA GLY A 57 -40.29 -42.06 15.78
C GLY A 57 -38.97 -42.01 16.51
N ALA A 58 -38.08 -41.20 15.93
CA ALA A 58 -36.93 -40.61 16.62
C ALA A 58 -36.71 -39.21 16.03
N VAL A 59 -37.05 -38.20 16.82
CA VAL A 59 -36.73 -36.80 16.55
C VAL A 59 -35.21 -36.69 16.58
N ALA A 60 -34.60 -36.31 15.45
CA ALA A 60 -33.18 -35.97 15.40
C ALA A 60 -32.91 -34.79 16.36
N PRO A 61 -31.85 -34.83 17.18
CA PRO A 61 -31.55 -33.72 18.07
C PRO A 61 -31.34 -32.45 17.25
N PRO A 62 -31.86 -31.29 17.68
CA PRO A 62 -31.66 -30.06 16.94
C PRO A 62 -30.16 -29.79 16.84
N ARG A 63 -29.69 -29.50 15.62
CA ARG A 63 -28.33 -29.00 15.38
C ARG A 63 -28.11 -27.80 16.31
N PRO A 64 -26.93 -27.70 16.97
CA PRO A 64 -26.66 -26.58 17.86
C PRO A 64 -26.81 -25.28 17.07
N SER A 65 -27.71 -24.42 17.55
CA SER A 65 -27.85 -23.05 17.06
C SER A 65 -26.49 -22.35 17.18
N LYS A 66 -25.98 -21.78 16.09
CA LYS A 66 -24.82 -20.87 16.15
C LYS A 66 -25.08 -19.84 17.26
N ARG A 67 -24.15 -19.71 18.22
CA ARG A 67 -24.20 -18.65 19.23
C ARG A 67 -24.32 -17.31 18.51
N LYS A 68 -25.23 -16.44 18.97
CA LYS A 68 -25.50 -15.12 18.38
C LYS A 68 -24.29 -14.15 18.38
N ASP A 69 -23.19 -14.52 19.02
CA ASP A 69 -22.09 -13.61 19.35
C ASP A 69 -20.78 -13.84 18.59
N GLU A 70 -20.69 -14.86 17.73
CA GLU A 70 -19.47 -15.10 16.94
C GLU A 70 -19.54 -14.40 15.58
N LEU A 71 -18.80 -13.28 15.47
CA LEU A 71 -18.60 -12.59 14.20
C LEU A 71 -18.02 -13.54 13.15
N ARG A 72 -18.52 -13.43 11.93
CA ARG A 72 -18.02 -14.20 10.79
C ARG A 72 -16.53 -13.92 10.57
N ALA A 73 -15.72 -14.97 10.61
CA ALA A 73 -14.32 -14.91 10.23
C ALA A 73 -14.17 -14.73 8.71
N ALA A 74 -13.29 -13.84 8.27
CA ALA A 74 -13.02 -13.57 6.86
C ALA A 74 -11.52 -13.36 6.59
N ALA A 75 -11.06 -13.76 5.41
CA ALA A 75 -9.73 -13.43 4.90
C ALA A 75 -9.81 -12.14 4.08
N ALA A 76 -8.85 -11.22 4.23
CA ALA A 76 -8.87 -9.95 3.52
C ALA A 76 -8.89 -10.14 2.00
N GLU A 77 -8.21 -11.17 1.52
CA GLU A 77 -8.06 -11.55 0.11
C GLU A 77 -9.35 -12.10 -0.51
N SER A 78 -10.36 -12.43 0.31
CA SER A 78 -11.66 -12.92 -0.18
C SER A 78 -12.47 -11.85 -0.92
N LEU A 79 -12.09 -10.58 -0.79
CA LEU A 79 -12.65 -9.46 -1.53
C LEU A 79 -11.54 -8.71 -2.27
N GLN A 80 -11.60 -8.72 -3.59
CA GLN A 80 -10.66 -8.00 -4.45
C GLN A 80 -11.43 -7.05 -5.36
N TYR A 81 -10.94 -5.82 -5.45
CA TYR A 81 -11.42 -4.81 -6.39
C TYR A 81 -10.30 -4.42 -7.35
N GLU A 82 -10.67 -4.06 -8.57
CA GLU A 82 -9.76 -3.34 -9.45
C GLU A 82 -9.34 -2.02 -8.78
N SER A 83 -8.10 -1.59 -9.02
CA SER A 83 -7.57 -0.37 -8.41
C SER A 83 -8.45 0.85 -8.74
N GLY A 84 -9.06 1.45 -7.72
CA GLY A 84 -9.93 2.61 -7.86
C GLY A 84 -11.41 2.31 -8.09
N PHE A 85 -11.78 1.04 -8.28
CA PHE A 85 -13.18 0.62 -8.34
C PHE A 85 -13.87 0.87 -6.99
N LEU A 86 -15.07 1.46 -7.05
CA LEU A 86 -15.88 1.73 -5.86
C LEU A 86 -16.71 0.48 -5.52
N GLY A 87 -16.34 -0.20 -4.44
CA GLY A 87 -17.13 -1.30 -3.89
C GLY A 87 -18.49 -0.81 -3.41
N ALA A 88 -19.56 -1.42 -3.94
CA ALA A 88 -20.92 -1.05 -3.60
C ALA A 88 -21.27 -1.44 -2.15
N VAL A 89 -22.01 -0.57 -1.48
CA VAL A 89 -22.76 -0.93 -0.27
C VAL A 89 -24.03 -1.65 -0.74
N PRO A 90 -24.38 -2.85 -0.21
CA PRO A 90 -25.62 -3.53 -0.54
C PRO A 90 -26.81 -2.58 -0.42
N GLU A 91 -27.81 -2.74 -1.29
CA GLU A 91 -28.89 -1.77 -1.48
C GLU A 91 -29.39 -1.20 -0.15
N ARG A 92 -29.48 0.13 -0.11
CA ARG A 92 -30.17 0.88 0.95
C ARG A 92 -31.63 0.45 0.92
N GLY A 93 -31.96 -0.67 1.58
CA GLY A 93 -33.35 -1.10 1.70
C GLY A 93 -34.18 0.10 2.17
N ASN A 94 -35.33 0.35 1.52
CA ASN A 94 -36.25 1.48 1.75
C ASN A 94 -36.58 1.71 3.23
N GLY A 95 -35.62 2.30 3.93
CA GLY A 95 -35.46 2.19 5.38
C GLY A 95 -35.56 3.54 6.06
N ALA A 96 -36.20 4.52 5.43
CA ALA A 96 -36.76 5.66 6.16
C ALA A 96 -37.66 5.18 7.32
N ALA A 97 -38.22 3.96 7.24
CA ALA A 97 -38.99 3.30 8.29
C ALA A 97 -38.17 2.39 9.24
N ALA A 98 -36.88 2.12 8.98
CA ALA A 98 -36.02 1.35 9.90
C ALA A 98 -35.30 2.25 10.93
N ALA A 99 -35.42 3.57 10.77
CA ALA A 99 -34.77 4.58 11.61
C ALA A 99 -35.19 4.56 13.09
N GLU A 100 -36.29 3.91 13.44
CA GLU A 100 -36.79 3.87 14.82
C GLU A 100 -36.35 2.62 15.62
N ASN A 101 -35.75 1.61 14.99
CA ASN A 101 -35.45 0.33 15.65
C ASN A 101 -33.96 0.00 15.84
N GLY A 102 -33.04 0.85 15.37
CA GLY A 102 -31.62 0.74 15.71
C GLY A 102 -31.31 1.62 16.92
N GLY A 103 -30.98 1.04 18.07
CA GLY A 103 -30.79 1.77 19.35
C GLY A 103 -29.63 2.78 19.43
N GLY A 104 -29.12 3.28 18.30
CA GLY A 104 -28.07 4.31 18.22
C GLY A 104 -28.62 5.72 18.04
N PRO A 105 -27.79 6.78 18.20
CA PRO A 105 -28.22 8.16 18.00
C PRO A 105 -28.75 8.43 16.58
N SER A 106 -29.75 9.31 16.48
CA SER A 106 -30.31 9.75 15.20
C SER A 106 -29.35 10.65 14.43
N ALA A 107 -29.61 10.84 13.13
CA ALA A 107 -28.82 11.74 12.29
C ALA A 107 -28.76 13.18 12.85
N VAL A 108 -29.89 13.68 13.35
CA VAL A 108 -30.00 15.00 13.99
C VAL A 108 -29.17 15.06 15.28
N ALA A 109 -29.10 13.95 16.03
CA ALA A 109 -28.25 13.88 17.22
C ALA A 109 -26.76 14.00 16.87
N TYR A 110 -26.29 13.34 15.79
CA TYR A 110 -24.91 13.48 15.32
C TYR A 110 -24.61 14.88 14.78
N LEU A 111 -25.54 15.48 14.03
CA LEU A 111 -25.42 16.85 13.55
C LEU A 111 -25.28 17.82 14.74
N THR A 112 -26.19 17.73 15.71
CA THR A 112 -26.19 18.57 16.92
C THR A 112 -24.94 18.33 17.77
N GLY A 113 -24.55 17.06 17.96
CA GLY A 113 -23.36 16.67 18.70
C GLY A 113 -22.06 17.17 18.06
N THR A 114 -22.02 17.26 16.73
CA THR A 114 -20.90 17.83 15.97
C THR A 114 -20.83 19.35 16.16
N LEU A 115 -21.97 20.05 16.03
CA LEU A 115 -22.05 21.50 16.17
C LEU A 115 -21.77 22.00 17.59
N SER A 116 -22.13 21.21 18.61
CA SER A 116 -21.92 21.51 20.03
C SER A 116 -20.59 20.98 20.59
N SER A 117 -19.77 20.38 19.74
CA SER A 117 -18.48 19.79 20.11
C SER A 117 -17.49 20.83 20.60
N LYS A 118 -16.70 20.49 21.62
CA LYS A 118 -15.68 21.37 22.22
C LYS A 118 -14.26 21.11 21.69
N VAL A 119 -14.13 20.49 20.52
CA VAL A 119 -12.83 20.07 19.94
C VAL A 119 -11.80 21.20 19.85
N TYR A 120 -12.23 22.43 19.61
CA TYR A 120 -11.34 23.58 19.40
C TYR A 120 -10.61 24.05 20.66
N GLU A 121 -10.87 23.46 21.82
CA GLU A 121 -10.05 23.68 23.01
C GLU A 121 -8.68 22.96 22.95
N VAL A 122 -8.52 21.98 22.04
CA VAL A 122 -7.27 21.24 21.79
C VAL A 122 -6.89 21.15 20.32
N ALA A 123 -7.87 21.20 19.42
CA ALA A 123 -7.68 21.09 17.97
C ALA A 123 -7.71 22.45 17.30
N ILE A 124 -7.05 22.54 16.15
CA ILE A 124 -7.20 23.69 15.24
C ILE A 124 -8.17 23.34 14.12
N GLU A 125 -8.80 24.36 13.53
CA GLU A 125 -9.38 24.20 12.19
C GLU A 125 -8.23 24.03 11.19
N THR A 126 -8.07 22.83 10.66
CA THR A 126 -6.92 22.55 9.80
C THR A 126 -7.12 23.10 8.40
N PRO A 127 -6.04 23.46 7.68
CA PRO A 127 -6.14 23.93 6.31
C PRO A 127 -6.78 22.91 5.36
N LEU A 128 -7.64 23.39 4.46
CA LEU A 128 -8.04 22.69 3.24
C LEU A 128 -7.20 23.24 2.07
N GLN A 129 -6.18 22.50 1.65
CA GLN A 129 -5.17 22.98 0.71
C GLN A 129 -5.35 22.39 -0.68
N PHE A 130 -5.35 23.23 -1.71
CA PHE A 130 -5.29 22.78 -3.09
C PHE A 130 -3.95 22.11 -3.41
N ALA A 131 -3.99 20.92 -4.01
CA ALA A 131 -2.83 20.17 -4.47
C ALA A 131 -2.63 20.41 -5.98
N GLY A 132 -1.91 21.46 -6.35
CA GLY A 132 -1.83 21.96 -7.72
C GLY A 132 -1.22 20.96 -8.70
N LYS A 133 -0.06 20.36 -8.37
CA LYS A 133 0.62 19.44 -9.30
C LYS A 133 -0.17 18.14 -9.45
N LEU A 134 -0.75 17.64 -8.36
CA LEU A 134 -1.62 16.47 -8.39
C LEU A 134 -2.90 16.73 -9.18
N SER A 135 -3.50 17.91 -9.00
CA SER A 135 -4.72 18.29 -9.70
C SER A 135 -4.49 18.39 -11.21
N GLU A 136 -3.40 19.03 -11.62
CA GLU A 136 -3.00 19.13 -13.03
C GLU A 136 -2.76 17.74 -13.64
N ARG A 137 -2.04 16.87 -12.93
CA ARG A 137 -1.73 15.51 -13.39
C ARG A 137 -2.98 14.65 -13.63
N ILE A 138 -4.01 14.79 -12.80
CA ILE A 138 -5.21 13.95 -12.84
C ILE A 138 -6.33 14.62 -13.66
N GLY A 139 -6.31 15.95 -13.78
CA GLY A 139 -7.37 16.76 -14.40
C GLY A 139 -8.60 16.95 -13.50
N VAL A 140 -8.42 16.87 -12.18
CA VAL A 140 -9.44 16.98 -11.13
C VAL A 140 -8.91 17.92 -10.06
N GLY A 141 -9.75 18.79 -9.49
CA GLY A 141 -9.36 19.64 -8.36
C GLY A 141 -9.19 18.81 -7.08
N VAL A 142 -7.96 18.44 -6.73
CA VAL A 142 -7.64 17.67 -5.52
C VAL A 142 -7.34 18.62 -4.36
N TRP A 143 -8.11 18.47 -3.30
CA TRP A 143 -7.97 19.23 -2.06
C TRP A 143 -7.56 18.32 -0.90
N LEU A 144 -6.67 18.80 -0.05
CA LEU A 144 -6.09 18.06 1.07
C LEU A 144 -6.57 18.66 2.38
N LYS A 145 -7.32 17.90 3.17
CA LYS A 145 -7.67 18.30 4.54
C LYS A 145 -6.55 17.87 5.48
N ARG A 146 -5.79 18.83 6.00
CA ARG A 146 -4.48 18.64 6.65
C ARG A 146 -4.56 18.31 8.14
N GLU A 147 -5.20 17.20 8.50
CA GLU A 147 -5.28 16.73 9.89
C GLU A 147 -3.94 16.27 10.47
N ASP A 148 -2.95 16.04 9.62
CA ASP A 148 -1.54 15.86 10.00
C ASP A 148 -0.90 17.09 10.67
N LEU A 149 -1.52 18.27 10.56
CA LEU A 149 -1.05 19.50 11.18
C LEU A 149 -1.63 19.76 12.58
N GLN A 150 -2.43 18.83 13.12
CA GLN A 150 -2.88 18.92 14.51
C GLN A 150 -1.69 18.82 15.49
N PRO A 151 -1.81 19.29 16.74
CA PRO A 151 -0.73 19.23 17.73
C PRO A 151 -0.18 17.82 18.03
N VAL A 152 -1.00 16.79 17.81
CA VAL A 152 -0.62 15.36 17.94
C VAL A 152 -0.46 14.67 16.58
N PHE A 153 -0.23 15.47 15.54
CA PHE A 153 0.03 15.04 14.16
C PHE A 153 -1.03 14.09 13.56
N SER A 154 -2.27 14.13 14.07
CA SER A 154 -3.39 13.34 13.55
C SER A 154 -4.73 13.86 14.08
N PHE A 155 -5.83 13.44 13.48
CA PHE A 155 -7.19 13.84 13.88
C PHE A 155 -7.67 13.27 15.23
N LYS A 156 -6.96 12.30 15.84
CA LYS A 156 -7.50 11.49 16.95
C LYS A 156 -7.81 12.31 18.21
N LEU A 157 -7.17 13.45 18.40
CA LEU A 157 -7.47 14.37 19.50
C LEU A 157 -8.93 14.86 19.50
N ARG A 158 -9.57 14.97 18.33
CA ARG A 158 -10.92 15.54 18.23
C ARG A 158 -11.95 14.68 18.94
N GLY A 159 -12.09 13.42 18.54
CA GLY A 159 -13.03 12.50 19.19
C GLY A 159 -12.66 12.17 20.62
N ALA A 160 -11.37 12.00 20.93
CA ALA A 160 -10.91 11.75 22.31
C ALA A 160 -11.35 12.91 23.23
N TYR A 161 -11.05 14.15 22.84
CA TYR A 161 -11.42 15.32 23.62
C TYR A 161 -12.93 15.49 23.74
N ASN A 162 -13.68 15.31 22.65
CA ASN A 162 -15.13 15.52 22.68
C ASN A 162 -15.85 14.54 23.62
N MET A 163 -15.42 13.27 23.66
CA MET A 163 -15.95 12.32 24.64
C MET A 163 -15.50 12.70 26.06
N MET A 164 -14.22 12.95 26.27
CA MET A 164 -13.67 13.21 27.61
C MET A 164 -14.24 14.49 28.23
N ALA A 165 -14.42 15.55 27.44
CA ALA A 165 -14.98 16.83 27.90
C ALA A 165 -16.48 16.75 28.28
N LYS A 166 -17.16 15.65 27.91
CA LYS A 166 -18.55 15.36 28.29
C LYS A 166 -18.66 14.42 29.49
N LEU A 167 -17.54 13.86 29.96
CA LEU A 167 -17.56 13.03 31.15
C LEU A 167 -17.95 13.86 32.39
N PRO A 168 -18.76 13.31 33.30
CA PRO A 168 -19.00 13.95 34.59
C PRO A 168 -17.69 14.11 35.36
N LYS A 169 -17.61 15.16 36.18
CA LYS A 169 -16.40 15.49 36.93
C LYS A 169 -15.88 14.32 37.78
N GLU A 170 -16.77 13.55 38.40
CA GLU A 170 -16.42 12.36 39.19
C GLU A 170 -15.69 11.29 38.38
N HIS A 171 -16.05 11.12 37.10
CA HIS A 171 -15.36 10.18 36.21
C HIS A 171 -13.99 10.70 35.78
N LEU A 172 -13.85 12.01 35.58
CA LEU A 172 -12.56 12.64 35.31
C LEU A 172 -11.63 12.57 36.53
N GLU A 173 -12.17 12.73 37.74
CA GLU A 173 -11.41 12.62 39.00
C GLU A 173 -10.88 11.20 39.24
N ARG A 174 -11.61 10.15 38.80
CA ARG A 174 -11.12 8.76 38.80
C ARG A 174 -10.08 8.49 37.71
N GLY A 175 -10.01 9.35 36.71
CA GLY A 175 -9.11 9.23 35.56
C GLY A 175 -9.65 8.35 34.44
N VAL A 176 -8.95 8.42 33.31
CA VAL A 176 -9.28 7.71 32.08
C VAL A 176 -8.22 6.66 31.75
N ILE A 177 -8.59 5.70 30.90
CA ILE A 177 -7.67 4.66 30.43
C ILE A 177 -7.93 4.31 28.97
N CYS A 178 -6.89 4.04 28.20
CA CYS A 178 -7.04 3.43 26.87
C CYS A 178 -5.89 2.45 26.58
N SER A 179 -6.04 1.67 25.51
CA SER A 179 -4.93 0.88 24.94
C SER A 179 -4.65 1.38 23.53
N SER A 180 -3.41 1.85 23.29
CA SER A 180 -2.92 2.28 21.99
C SER A 180 -1.43 2.60 22.05
N ALA A 181 -0.67 2.21 21.03
CA ALA A 181 0.74 2.58 20.86
C ALA A 181 0.93 3.63 19.75
N GLY A 182 -0.03 4.53 19.53
CA GLY A 182 0.01 5.47 18.40
C GLY A 182 -0.93 6.67 18.54
N ASN A 183 -1.52 7.11 17.43
CA ASN A 183 -2.30 8.35 17.34
C ASN A 183 -3.41 8.50 18.39
N HIS A 184 -4.09 7.41 18.76
CA HIS A 184 -5.14 7.47 19.79
C HIS A 184 -4.57 7.75 21.18
N ALA A 185 -3.43 7.17 21.54
CA ALA A 185 -2.77 7.42 22.81
C ALA A 185 -2.40 8.89 22.98
N GLN A 186 -1.80 9.50 21.96
CA GLN A 186 -1.44 10.92 22.00
C GLN A 186 -2.70 11.81 22.09
N GLY A 187 -3.77 11.47 21.38
CA GLY A 187 -5.05 12.17 21.46
C GLY A 187 -5.66 12.13 22.87
N VAL A 188 -5.65 10.97 23.53
CA VAL A 188 -6.15 10.81 24.91
C VAL A 188 -5.23 11.53 25.91
N ALA A 189 -3.92 11.38 25.79
CA ALA A 189 -2.95 12.02 26.67
C ALA A 189 -3.04 13.55 26.63
N LEU A 190 -3.09 14.15 25.44
CA LEU A 190 -3.28 15.59 25.27
C LEU A 190 -4.62 16.04 25.88
N SER A 191 -5.69 15.28 25.65
CA SER A 191 -7.02 15.59 26.17
C SER A 191 -7.05 15.55 27.70
N ALA A 192 -6.41 14.56 28.30
CA ALA A 192 -6.35 14.41 29.76
C ALA A 192 -5.58 15.57 30.40
N ARG A 193 -4.42 15.93 29.83
CA ARG A 193 -3.64 17.09 30.25
C ARG A 193 -4.46 18.39 30.19
N ARG A 194 -5.22 18.59 29.11
CA ARG A 194 -6.04 19.79 28.93
C ARG A 194 -7.21 19.87 29.92
N LEU A 195 -7.80 18.73 30.26
CA LEU A 195 -8.91 18.61 31.22
C LEU A 195 -8.45 18.52 32.67
N GLY A 196 -7.14 18.36 32.91
CA GLY A 196 -6.58 18.23 34.25
C GLY A 196 -6.95 16.91 34.93
N CYS A 197 -7.09 15.82 34.17
CA CYS A 197 -7.38 14.49 34.69
C CYS A 197 -6.23 13.50 34.46
N ASP A 198 -6.20 12.44 35.28
CA ASP A 198 -5.22 11.37 35.15
C ASP A 198 -5.55 10.47 33.95
N ALA A 199 -4.53 10.07 33.18
CA ALA A 199 -4.67 9.16 32.06
C ALA A 199 -3.66 8.02 32.12
N VAL A 200 -4.17 6.80 32.01
CA VAL A 200 -3.37 5.58 31.87
C VAL A 200 -3.44 5.09 30.43
N ILE A 201 -2.28 4.88 29.81
CA ILE A 201 -2.19 4.39 28.43
C ILE A 201 -1.46 3.06 28.44
N VAL A 202 -2.18 2.00 28.08
CA VAL A 202 -1.62 0.65 28.02
C VAL A 202 -1.07 0.40 26.62
N MET A 203 0.14 -0.11 26.52
CA MET A 203 0.79 -0.47 25.26
C MET A 203 1.46 -1.84 25.37
N PRO A 204 1.68 -2.57 24.26
CA PRO A 204 2.50 -3.78 24.28
C PRO A 204 3.93 -3.49 24.72
N VAL A 205 4.61 -4.45 25.36
CA VAL A 205 6.03 -4.34 25.76
C VAL A 205 6.96 -4.19 24.56
N THR A 206 6.51 -4.63 23.38
CA THR A 206 7.20 -4.51 22.10
C THR A 206 7.10 -3.11 21.48
N THR A 207 6.41 -2.17 22.13
CA THR A 207 6.27 -0.79 21.64
C THR A 207 7.60 -0.05 21.68
N PRO A 208 8.07 0.51 20.56
CA PRO A 208 9.32 1.27 20.53
C PRO A 208 9.34 2.43 21.53
N GLU A 209 10.50 2.65 22.16
CA GLU A 209 10.71 3.66 23.20
C GLU A 209 10.22 5.05 22.82
N ILE A 210 10.53 5.49 21.61
CA ILE A 210 10.12 6.79 21.09
C ILE A 210 8.60 7.00 21.10
N LYS A 211 7.81 5.93 20.93
CA LYS A 211 6.34 6.03 20.86
C LYS A 211 5.74 6.21 22.25
N TRP A 212 6.16 5.41 23.24
CA TRP A 212 5.63 5.57 24.58
C TRP A 212 6.16 6.81 25.30
N LYS A 213 7.43 7.21 25.08
CA LYS A 213 7.95 8.48 25.60
C LYS A 213 7.16 9.69 25.10
N SER A 214 6.77 9.70 23.82
CA SER A 214 5.93 10.79 23.28
C SER A 214 4.58 10.96 24.01
N VAL A 215 4.07 9.89 24.62
CA VAL A 215 2.83 9.89 25.39
C VAL A 215 3.08 10.31 26.84
N GLU A 216 4.21 9.93 27.43
CA GLU A 216 4.65 10.42 28.74
C GLU A 216 4.96 11.92 28.73
N ASP A 217 5.57 12.44 27.66
CA ASP A 217 5.84 13.87 27.46
C ASP A 217 4.53 14.71 27.41
N LEU A 218 3.41 14.07 27.06
CA LEU A 218 2.07 14.65 27.11
C LEU A 218 1.43 14.56 28.50
N GLY A 219 2.10 13.94 29.48
CA GLY A 219 1.68 13.88 30.88
C GLY A 219 0.84 12.65 31.25
N ALA A 220 0.73 11.65 30.36
CA ALA A 220 0.00 10.42 30.67
C ALA A 220 0.93 9.34 31.25
N LYS A 221 0.39 8.49 32.12
CA LYS A 221 1.10 7.32 32.64
C LYS A 221 1.06 6.19 31.62
N VAL A 222 2.21 5.71 31.17
CA VAL A 222 2.28 4.54 30.29
C VAL A 222 2.44 3.25 31.10
N VAL A 223 1.73 2.19 30.69
CA VAL A 223 1.88 0.84 31.24
C VAL A 223 2.14 -0.13 30.10
N LEU A 224 3.31 -0.78 30.11
CA LEU A 224 3.70 -1.76 29.09
C LEU A 224 3.27 -3.17 29.53
N VAL A 225 2.32 -3.78 28.80
CA VAL A 225 1.77 -5.11 29.12
C VAL A 225 1.50 -5.90 27.85
N GLY A 226 1.89 -7.18 27.88
CA GLY A 226 1.63 -8.15 26.81
C GLY A 226 2.50 -7.92 25.56
N ASP A 227 2.53 -8.93 24.71
CA ASP A 227 3.32 -8.91 23.48
C ASP A 227 2.53 -8.36 22.27
N SER A 228 1.21 -8.26 22.43
CA SER A 228 0.26 -7.85 21.39
C SER A 228 -0.70 -6.75 21.82
N TYR A 229 -1.24 -6.01 20.84
CA TYR A 229 -2.28 -5.00 21.09
C TYR A 229 -3.53 -5.60 21.74
N ASP A 230 -3.91 -6.82 21.35
CA ASP A 230 -5.08 -7.51 21.87
C ASP A 230 -4.93 -7.80 23.38
N GLU A 231 -3.73 -8.22 23.82
CA GLU A 231 -3.39 -8.39 25.25
C GLU A 231 -3.38 -7.07 26.02
N ALA A 232 -2.72 -6.03 25.48
CA ALA A 232 -2.69 -4.71 26.08
C ALA A 232 -4.11 -4.13 26.24
N GLN A 233 -5.00 -4.35 25.25
CA GLN A 233 -6.39 -3.92 25.33
C GLN A 233 -7.19 -4.72 26.36
N ALA A 234 -7.02 -6.03 26.43
CA ALA A 234 -7.69 -6.86 27.43
C ALA A 234 -7.32 -6.39 28.85
N TYR A 235 -6.02 -6.17 29.10
CA TYR A 235 -5.53 -5.61 30.36
C TYR A 235 -6.11 -4.22 30.65
N ALA A 236 -6.12 -3.31 29.66
CA ALA A 236 -6.69 -1.98 29.84
C ALA A 236 -8.16 -2.00 30.25
N LYS A 237 -8.97 -2.91 29.68
CA LYS A 237 -10.38 -3.08 30.02
C LYS A 237 -10.56 -3.66 31.43
N GLU A 238 -9.72 -4.62 31.81
CA GLU A 238 -9.72 -5.19 33.16
C GLU A 238 -9.39 -4.13 34.21
N VAL A 239 -8.32 -3.36 34.00
CA VAL A 239 -7.91 -2.26 34.89
C VAL A 239 -8.97 -1.16 34.92
N ALA A 240 -9.59 -0.82 33.79
CA ALA A 240 -10.70 0.12 33.75
C ALA A 240 -11.83 -0.28 34.70
N ALA A 241 -12.25 -1.55 34.65
CA ALA A 241 -13.30 -2.08 35.51
C ALA A 241 -12.87 -2.13 36.98
N LYS A 242 -11.63 -2.58 37.26
CA LYS A 242 -11.11 -2.73 38.62
C LYS A 242 -10.90 -1.39 39.35
N GLU A 243 -10.38 -0.39 38.64
CA GLU A 243 -10.05 0.92 39.21
C GLU A 243 -11.19 1.94 39.04
N GLY A 244 -12.26 1.59 38.33
CA GLY A 244 -13.39 2.48 38.06
C GLY A 244 -13.04 3.63 37.10
N ARG A 245 -12.00 3.45 36.27
CA ARG A 245 -11.56 4.41 35.25
C ARG A 245 -12.42 4.32 34.01
N THR A 246 -12.65 5.44 33.35
CA THR A 246 -13.40 5.45 32.09
C THR A 246 -12.50 5.00 30.94
N PHE A 247 -12.86 3.90 30.26
CA PHE A 247 -12.18 3.46 29.05
C PHE A 247 -12.52 4.38 27.87
N ILE A 248 -11.51 4.92 27.19
CA ILE A 248 -11.69 5.81 26.02
C ILE A 248 -11.45 5.00 24.73
N PRO A 249 -12.52 4.60 24.02
CA PRO A 249 -12.38 3.79 22.81
C PRO A 249 -11.73 4.59 21.67
N PRO A 250 -11.09 3.92 20.70
CA PRO A 250 -10.44 4.61 19.58
C PRO A 250 -11.38 5.10 18.47
N PHE A 251 -12.62 4.61 18.42
CA PHE A 251 -13.58 4.97 17.35
C PHE A 251 -15.05 4.71 17.70
N ASP A 252 -15.40 3.58 18.34
CA ASP A 252 -16.80 3.12 18.47
C ASP A 252 -17.52 3.75 19.66
N HIS A 253 -17.76 5.07 19.58
CA HIS A 253 -18.53 5.80 20.58
C HIS A 253 -19.20 7.02 19.94
N PRO A 254 -20.48 7.31 20.22
CA PRO A 254 -21.19 8.46 19.66
C PRO A 254 -20.46 9.79 19.77
N ASP A 255 -19.91 10.11 20.95
CA ASP A 255 -19.17 11.36 21.13
C ASP A 255 -17.84 11.41 20.39
N ILE A 256 -17.17 10.26 20.22
CA ILE A 256 -15.95 10.21 19.40
C ILE A 256 -16.32 10.47 17.95
N ILE A 257 -17.35 9.79 17.43
CA ILE A 257 -17.86 9.95 16.07
C ILE A 257 -18.27 11.41 15.81
N ALA A 258 -19.05 12.02 16.71
CA ALA A 258 -19.44 13.43 16.61
C ALA A 258 -18.22 14.37 16.65
N GLY A 259 -17.21 14.06 17.49
CA GLY A 259 -15.95 14.81 17.51
C GLY A 259 -15.22 14.74 16.17
N GLN A 260 -15.17 13.57 15.54
CA GLN A 260 -14.57 13.43 14.20
C GLN A 260 -15.40 14.13 13.11
N GLY A 261 -16.72 14.18 13.26
CA GLY A 261 -17.64 14.87 12.35
C GLY A 261 -17.35 16.36 12.19
N THR A 262 -16.65 16.97 13.14
CA THR A 262 -16.21 18.38 13.05
C THR A 262 -15.32 18.63 11.83
N ILE A 263 -14.61 17.61 11.35
CA ILE A 263 -13.83 17.69 10.10
C ILE A 263 -14.75 17.87 8.89
N GLY A 264 -15.88 17.16 8.85
CA GLY A 264 -16.90 17.32 7.80
C GLY A 264 -17.49 18.73 7.80
N MET A 265 -17.76 19.28 8.99
CA MET A 265 -18.18 20.67 9.16
C MET A 265 -17.15 21.66 8.61
N GLU A 266 -15.88 21.49 8.96
CA GLU A 266 -14.81 22.36 8.46
C GLU A 266 -14.66 22.28 6.94
N ILE A 267 -14.67 21.08 6.36
CA ILE A 267 -14.56 20.90 4.90
C ILE A 267 -15.67 21.68 4.18
N LEU A 268 -16.91 21.55 4.62
CA LEU A 268 -18.04 22.22 3.98
C LEU A 268 -18.01 23.75 4.14
N ARG A 269 -17.41 24.26 5.23
CA ARG A 269 -17.18 25.71 5.41
C ARG A 269 -16.03 26.23 4.53
N GLN A 270 -15.03 25.40 4.28
CA GLN A 270 -13.79 25.78 3.59
C GLN A 270 -13.85 25.60 2.06
N VAL A 271 -14.66 24.66 1.57
CA VAL A 271 -14.85 24.41 0.13
C VAL A 271 -15.51 25.61 -0.55
N LYS A 272 -14.98 25.96 -1.73
CA LYS A 272 -15.56 27.00 -2.60
C LYS A 272 -16.01 26.33 -3.90
N GLY A 273 -17.32 26.09 -4.02
CA GLY A 273 -17.92 25.49 -5.23
C GLY A 273 -18.39 24.04 -5.04
N PRO A 274 -18.82 23.38 -6.12
CA PRO A 274 -19.33 22.02 -6.07
C PRO A 274 -18.24 21.01 -5.67
N LEU A 275 -18.63 20.02 -4.86
CA LEU A 275 -17.75 18.97 -4.37
C LEU A 275 -18.29 17.60 -4.79
N HIS A 276 -17.51 16.83 -5.54
CA HIS A 276 -17.91 15.50 -6.01
C HIS A 276 -17.82 14.45 -4.90
N ALA A 277 -16.68 14.39 -4.20
CA ALA A 277 -16.44 13.36 -3.19
C ALA A 277 -15.45 13.77 -2.10
N ILE A 278 -15.63 13.18 -0.91
CA ILE A 278 -14.68 13.19 0.21
C ILE A 278 -14.17 11.76 0.43
N PHE A 279 -12.86 11.57 0.31
CA PHE A 279 -12.17 10.31 0.53
C PHE A 279 -11.63 10.25 1.96
N VAL A 280 -12.06 9.23 2.72
CA VAL A 280 -11.77 9.10 4.15
C VAL A 280 -11.07 7.76 4.43
N PRO A 281 -9.96 7.73 5.17
CA PRO A 281 -9.31 6.47 5.48
C PRO A 281 -10.11 5.73 6.54
N VAL A 282 -10.27 4.42 6.38
CA VAL A 282 -11.10 3.59 7.25
C VAL A 282 -10.23 2.57 7.96
N GLY A 283 -10.24 2.63 9.29
CA GLY A 283 -9.83 1.52 10.15
C GLY A 283 -11.07 1.01 10.89
N GLY A 284 -11.27 1.49 12.12
CA GLY A 284 -12.47 1.14 12.88
C GLY A 284 -13.75 1.86 12.45
N GLY A 285 -13.67 2.87 11.57
CA GLY A 285 -14.83 3.57 11.00
C GLY A 285 -15.23 4.90 11.64
N GLY A 286 -14.65 5.30 12.78
CA GLY A 286 -15.08 6.50 13.52
C GLY A 286 -14.98 7.81 12.74
N LEU A 287 -13.91 8.00 11.97
CA LEU A 287 -13.69 9.20 11.16
C LEU A 287 -14.72 9.32 10.03
N ILE A 288 -14.84 8.27 9.21
CA ILE A 288 -15.77 8.25 8.08
C ILE A 288 -17.22 8.32 8.55
N ALA A 289 -17.58 7.65 9.64
CA ALA A 289 -18.92 7.71 10.20
C ALA A 289 -19.28 9.14 10.63
N GLY A 290 -18.38 9.83 11.33
CA GLY A 290 -18.60 11.21 11.76
C GLY A 290 -18.74 12.19 10.60
N ILE A 291 -17.82 12.11 9.63
CA ILE A 291 -17.87 12.96 8.42
C ILE A 291 -19.15 12.66 7.63
N ALA A 292 -19.49 11.38 7.41
CA ALA A 292 -20.66 11.00 6.63
C ALA A 292 -21.96 11.45 7.29
N ALA A 293 -22.11 11.22 8.60
CA ALA A 293 -23.29 11.61 9.36
C ALA A 293 -23.53 13.13 9.34
N TYR A 294 -22.46 13.95 9.33
CA TYR A 294 -22.59 15.39 9.20
C TYR A 294 -22.88 15.81 7.74
N VAL A 295 -22.04 15.38 6.79
CA VAL A 295 -22.09 15.84 5.41
C VAL A 295 -23.39 15.44 4.74
N LYS A 296 -23.88 14.21 4.95
CA LYS A 296 -25.13 13.75 4.33
C LYS A 296 -26.38 14.51 4.79
N GLN A 297 -26.32 15.20 5.93
CA GLN A 297 -27.41 16.06 6.40
C GLN A 297 -27.37 17.46 5.80
N VAL A 298 -26.21 17.92 5.35
CA VAL A 298 -26.01 19.28 4.82
C VAL A 298 -25.96 19.30 3.29
N TYR A 299 -25.18 18.39 2.69
CA TYR A 299 -25.03 18.21 1.25
C TYR A 299 -25.08 16.71 0.89
N PRO A 300 -26.28 16.10 0.82
CA PRO A 300 -26.47 14.67 0.59
C PRO A 300 -25.88 14.15 -0.74
N GLU A 301 -25.73 15.03 -1.73
CA GLU A 301 -25.17 14.75 -3.05
C GLU A 301 -23.65 14.52 -3.03
N VAL A 302 -22.93 15.04 -2.03
CA VAL A 302 -21.48 14.84 -1.91
C VAL A 302 -21.22 13.37 -1.58
N LYS A 303 -20.41 12.70 -2.38
CA LYS A 303 -20.08 11.30 -2.13
C LYS A 303 -19.12 11.17 -0.96
N ILE A 304 -19.39 10.24 -0.05
CA ILE A 304 -18.47 9.85 1.01
C ILE A 304 -17.90 8.48 0.66
N ILE A 305 -16.60 8.44 0.40
CA ILE A 305 -15.92 7.25 -0.08
C ILE A 305 -14.87 6.83 0.95
N GLY A 306 -15.02 5.62 1.47
CA GLY A 306 -14.01 5.01 2.33
C GLY A 306 -12.81 4.52 1.53
N VAL A 307 -11.64 4.52 2.15
CA VAL A 307 -10.44 3.92 1.57
C VAL A 307 -9.80 3.00 2.60
N GLU A 308 -9.56 1.75 2.21
CA GLU A 308 -8.91 0.71 3.04
C GLU A 308 -7.71 0.10 2.28
N PRO A 309 -6.66 -0.37 3.00
CA PRO A 309 -5.67 -1.25 2.40
C PRO A 309 -6.31 -2.58 1.99
N ALA A 310 -5.86 -3.15 0.87
CA ALA A 310 -6.37 -4.45 0.41
C ALA A 310 -6.16 -5.59 1.43
N ASP A 311 -5.14 -5.48 2.28
CA ASP A 311 -4.79 -6.44 3.34
C ASP A 311 -5.36 -6.07 4.73
N ALA A 312 -6.19 -5.02 4.83
CA ALA A 312 -6.87 -4.59 6.05
C ALA A 312 -8.24 -3.94 5.73
N ASN A 313 -9.10 -4.68 5.03
CA ASN A 313 -10.36 -4.22 4.42
C ASN A 313 -11.63 -4.64 5.20
N ALA A 314 -11.60 -4.49 6.53
CA ALA A 314 -12.65 -5.00 7.41
C ALA A 314 -14.02 -4.33 7.17
N MET A 315 -14.04 -3.02 6.88
CA MET A 315 -15.28 -2.31 6.60
C MET A 315 -15.85 -2.71 5.24
N ALA A 316 -15.02 -2.81 4.20
CA ALA A 316 -15.45 -3.23 2.87
C ALA A 316 -16.08 -4.62 2.90
N LEU A 317 -15.44 -5.58 3.56
CA LEU A 317 -15.99 -6.93 3.74
C LEU A 317 -17.27 -6.92 4.58
N SER A 318 -17.32 -6.12 5.64
CA SER A 318 -18.53 -6.01 6.47
C SER A 318 -19.70 -5.45 5.68
N LEU A 319 -19.46 -4.39 4.89
CA LEU A 319 -20.47 -3.81 4.01
C LEU A 319 -20.89 -4.81 2.94
N HIS A 320 -19.94 -5.47 2.27
CA HIS A 320 -20.22 -6.48 1.25
C HIS A 320 -21.11 -7.62 1.77
N HIS A 321 -20.90 -8.08 3.00
CA HIS A 321 -21.73 -9.13 3.62
C HIS A 321 -23.00 -8.61 4.32
N GLY A 322 -23.15 -7.29 4.49
CA GLY A 322 -24.27 -6.70 5.21
C GLY A 322 -24.23 -6.91 6.73
N GLU A 323 -23.17 -7.52 7.26
CA GLU A 323 -22.94 -7.81 8.68
C GLU A 323 -21.45 -7.57 9.03
N ARG A 324 -21.15 -7.24 10.31
CA ARG A 324 -19.76 -7.10 10.74
C ARG A 324 -19.01 -8.42 10.61
N VAL A 325 -17.80 -8.37 10.06
CA VAL A 325 -16.88 -9.50 10.03
C VAL A 325 -15.67 -9.29 10.94
N LYS A 326 -14.98 -10.38 11.24
CA LYS A 326 -13.68 -10.40 11.90
C LYS A 326 -12.63 -10.90 10.92
N LEU A 327 -11.64 -10.07 10.61
CA LEU A 327 -10.51 -10.49 9.79
C LEU A 327 -9.62 -11.48 10.56
N ASN A 328 -9.20 -12.53 9.86
CA ASN A 328 -8.26 -13.52 10.41
C ASN A 328 -6.90 -12.89 10.71
N GLN A 329 -6.42 -12.06 9.79
CA GLN A 329 -5.17 -11.33 9.85
C GLN A 329 -5.35 -9.96 9.23
N VAL A 330 -4.46 -9.03 9.58
CA VAL A 330 -4.43 -7.67 9.03
C VAL A 330 -3.00 -7.29 8.71
N GLY A 331 -2.80 -6.62 7.58
CA GLY A 331 -1.52 -6.05 7.20
C GLY A 331 -1.06 -4.96 8.18
N GLY A 332 0.22 -4.97 8.55
CA GLY A 332 0.80 -4.03 9.50
C GLY A 332 1.42 -2.77 8.88
N PHE A 333 1.31 -2.59 7.56
CA PHE A 333 1.96 -1.47 6.87
C PHE A 333 1.30 -0.13 7.24
N ALA A 334 -0.03 -0.05 7.11
CA ALA A 334 -0.83 1.08 7.57
C ALA A 334 -1.45 0.78 8.94
N ASP A 335 -0.60 0.82 9.97
CA ASP A 335 -0.93 0.47 11.36
C ASP A 335 -2.13 1.25 11.93
N GLY A 336 -2.31 2.52 11.56
CA GLY A 336 -3.46 3.33 11.96
C GLY A 336 -4.84 2.82 11.50
N VAL A 337 -4.87 1.94 10.49
CA VAL A 337 -6.09 1.34 9.92
C VAL A 337 -6.12 -0.19 9.99
N ALA A 338 -5.11 -0.83 10.58
CA ALA A 338 -5.00 -2.28 10.74
C ALA A 338 -5.99 -2.81 11.80
N VAL A 339 -7.29 -2.81 11.48
CA VAL A 339 -8.38 -3.16 12.39
C VAL A 339 -9.04 -4.47 11.97
N LYS A 340 -9.08 -5.45 12.89
CA LYS A 340 -9.71 -6.76 12.61
C LYS A 340 -11.24 -6.72 12.61
N VAL A 341 -11.84 -5.84 13.42
CA VAL A 341 -13.29 -5.72 13.62
C VAL A 341 -13.67 -4.25 13.68
N VAL A 342 -14.56 -3.82 12.78
CA VAL A 342 -15.08 -2.45 12.76
C VAL A 342 -16.06 -2.19 13.92
N GLY A 343 -16.27 -0.92 14.26
CA GLY A 343 -17.20 -0.54 15.32
C GLY A 343 -18.65 -0.86 14.96
N GLU A 344 -19.46 -1.15 15.96
CA GLU A 344 -20.88 -1.43 15.80
C GLU A 344 -21.63 -0.24 15.21
N GLU A 345 -21.47 0.90 15.87
CA GLU A 345 -22.17 2.12 15.50
C GLU A 345 -21.58 2.70 14.21
N THR A 346 -20.26 2.59 14.06
CA THR A 346 -19.59 3.03 12.83
C THR A 346 -20.01 2.21 11.62
N PHE A 347 -20.22 0.89 11.77
CA PHE A 347 -20.72 0.04 10.69
C PHE A 347 -22.15 0.40 10.31
N ARG A 348 -23.02 0.63 11.30
CA ARG A 348 -24.40 1.09 11.09
C ARG A 348 -24.42 2.38 10.25
N LEU A 349 -23.65 3.38 10.66
CA LEU A 349 -23.55 4.67 9.97
C LEU A 349 -22.91 4.54 8.58
N CYS A 350 -21.91 3.68 8.41
CA CYS A 350 -21.32 3.44 7.09
C CYS A 350 -22.34 2.81 6.14
N ARG A 351 -23.12 1.83 6.59
CA ARG A 351 -24.17 1.22 5.77
C ARG A 351 -25.24 2.24 5.34
N GLU A 352 -25.51 3.23 6.18
CA GLU A 352 -26.52 4.26 5.92
C GLU A 352 -26.02 5.39 5.01
N TYR A 353 -24.81 5.91 5.27
CA TYR A 353 -24.35 7.19 4.70
C TYR A 353 -23.18 7.09 3.73
N VAL A 354 -22.40 6.02 3.73
CA VAL A 354 -21.23 5.88 2.85
C VAL A 354 -21.67 5.38 1.47
N ASP A 355 -21.08 5.93 0.42
CA ASP A 355 -21.43 5.60 -0.98
C ASP A 355 -20.61 4.42 -1.52
N GLY A 356 -19.51 4.06 -0.86
CA GLY A 356 -18.74 2.86 -1.14
C GLY A 356 -17.33 2.92 -0.56
N ILE A 357 -16.55 1.86 -0.80
CA ILE A 357 -15.15 1.77 -0.36
C ILE A 357 -14.24 1.41 -1.53
N VAL A 358 -13.12 2.11 -1.63
CA VAL A 358 -12.02 1.81 -2.55
C VAL A 358 -10.92 1.08 -1.80
N LEU A 359 -10.37 0.02 -2.41
CA LEU A 359 -9.20 -0.69 -1.88
C LEU A 359 -7.93 -0.24 -2.60
N VAL A 360 -6.83 -0.11 -1.86
CA VAL A 360 -5.52 0.22 -2.42
C VAL A 360 -4.42 -0.69 -1.91
N SER A 361 -3.39 -0.89 -2.73
CA SER A 361 -2.22 -1.68 -2.35
C SER A 361 -1.20 -0.85 -1.56
N ARG A 362 -0.28 -1.56 -0.89
CA ARG A 362 0.90 -0.99 -0.23
C ARG A 362 1.68 -0.05 -1.15
N ASP A 363 1.90 -0.47 -2.39
CA ASP A 363 2.67 0.28 -3.39
C ASP A 363 1.98 1.61 -3.74
N THR A 364 0.66 1.61 -3.88
CA THR A 364 -0.13 2.83 -4.12
C THR A 364 -0.06 3.79 -2.93
N ILE A 365 -0.13 3.27 -1.69
CA ILE A 365 0.04 4.10 -0.48
C ILE A 365 1.43 4.77 -0.49
N CYS A 366 2.50 4.01 -0.75
CA CYS A 366 3.86 4.55 -0.86
C CYS A 366 3.98 5.63 -1.94
N ALA A 367 3.39 5.40 -3.12
CA ALA A 367 3.36 6.36 -4.21
C ALA A 367 2.66 7.67 -3.79
N SER A 368 1.58 7.59 -3.00
CA SER A 368 0.87 8.77 -2.50
C SER A 368 1.60 9.51 -1.37
N ILE A 369 2.34 8.81 -0.49
CA ILE A 369 3.27 9.49 0.46
C ILE A 369 4.28 10.33 -0.33
N LYS A 370 4.88 9.74 -1.38
CA LYS A 370 5.83 10.46 -2.25
C LYS A 370 5.17 11.62 -2.98
N ASN A 371 3.93 11.45 -3.46
CA ASN A 371 3.16 12.53 -4.08
C ASN A 371 2.95 13.71 -3.12
N MET A 372 2.58 13.42 -1.87
CA MET A 372 2.43 14.45 -0.85
C MET A 372 3.75 15.19 -0.57
N PHE A 373 4.87 14.46 -0.53
CA PHE A 373 6.19 15.07 -0.39
C PHE A 373 6.56 15.95 -1.59
N GLU A 374 6.29 15.53 -2.82
CA GLU A 374 6.54 16.32 -4.03
C GLU A 374 5.64 17.57 -4.14
N GLU A 375 4.42 17.48 -3.60
CA GLU A 375 3.42 18.55 -3.59
C GLU A 375 3.68 19.59 -2.50
N LYS A 376 3.80 19.16 -1.24
CA LYS A 376 3.84 20.06 -0.06
C LYS A 376 5.09 19.92 0.82
N ARG A 377 6.05 19.05 0.46
CA ARG A 377 7.22 18.73 1.31
C ARG A 377 6.83 18.20 2.69
N SER A 378 5.63 17.64 2.80
CA SER A 378 5.12 17.03 4.04
C SER A 378 5.19 15.51 3.91
N ILE A 379 5.53 14.84 4.99
CA ILE A 379 5.62 13.38 5.07
C ILE A 379 4.40 12.90 5.86
N LEU A 380 3.57 12.10 5.21
CA LEU A 380 2.44 11.44 5.87
C LEU A 380 2.86 10.04 6.32
N GLU A 381 2.19 9.55 7.37
CA GLU A 381 2.22 8.13 7.70
C GLU A 381 1.39 7.34 6.65
N PRO A 382 1.52 6.01 6.56
CA PRO A 382 0.80 5.23 5.56
C PRO A 382 -0.73 5.37 5.63
N ALA A 383 -1.31 5.38 6.83
CA ALA A 383 -2.75 5.64 7.02
C ALA A 383 -3.12 7.10 6.68
N GLY A 384 -2.19 8.05 6.86
CA GLY A 384 -2.32 9.45 6.48
C GLY A 384 -2.45 9.66 4.98
N ALA A 385 -1.71 8.90 4.18
CA ALA A 385 -1.72 8.99 2.72
C ALA A 385 -2.83 8.16 2.04
N LEU A 386 -3.55 7.33 2.79
CA LEU A 386 -4.49 6.35 2.27
C LEU A 386 -5.64 6.99 1.47
N SER A 387 -6.26 8.05 2.00
CA SER A 387 -7.31 8.78 1.27
C SER A 387 -6.82 9.37 -0.04
N LEU A 388 -5.59 9.88 -0.08
CA LEU A 388 -5.01 10.42 -1.30
C LEU A 388 -4.81 9.31 -2.33
N ALA A 389 -4.26 8.17 -1.93
CA ALA A 389 -4.13 6.98 -2.77
C ALA A 389 -5.47 6.53 -3.37
N GLY A 390 -6.52 6.45 -2.55
CA GLY A 390 -7.86 6.09 -3.00
C GLY A 390 -8.47 7.12 -3.95
N ALA A 391 -8.30 8.42 -3.67
CA ALA A 391 -8.77 9.49 -4.53
C ALA A 391 -8.11 9.45 -5.92
N GLU A 392 -6.78 9.31 -5.97
CA GLU A 392 -6.03 9.20 -7.22
C GLU A 392 -6.48 7.99 -8.04
N ALA A 393 -6.61 6.82 -7.40
CA ALA A 393 -7.04 5.59 -8.04
C ALA A 393 -8.47 5.70 -8.58
N TYR A 394 -9.41 6.23 -7.78
CA TYR A 394 -10.80 6.43 -8.15
C TYR A 394 -10.95 7.38 -9.34
N CYS A 395 -10.30 8.55 -9.29
CA CYS A 395 -10.38 9.53 -10.37
C CYS A 395 -9.84 8.96 -11.68
N LYS A 396 -8.78 8.15 -11.63
CA LYS A 396 -8.23 7.45 -12.79
C LYS A 396 -9.19 6.39 -13.31
N TYR A 397 -9.77 5.57 -12.44
CA TYR A 397 -10.67 4.47 -12.81
C TYR A 397 -11.91 4.97 -13.56
N TYR A 398 -12.57 6.00 -13.02
CA TYR A 398 -13.80 6.55 -13.58
C TYR A 398 -13.56 7.67 -14.60
N GLY A 399 -12.30 7.99 -14.93
CA GLY A 399 -11.95 9.02 -15.92
C GLY A 399 -12.48 10.41 -15.57
N LEU A 400 -12.53 10.77 -14.28
CA LEU A 400 -13.06 12.06 -13.82
C LEU A 400 -12.26 13.23 -14.41
N LYS A 401 -12.98 14.28 -14.81
CA LYS A 401 -12.40 15.54 -15.31
C LYS A 401 -13.21 16.74 -14.82
N GLY A 402 -12.53 17.81 -14.41
CA GLY A 402 -13.17 19.08 -14.02
C GLY A 402 -13.88 19.07 -12.66
N GLU A 403 -14.04 17.90 -12.03
CA GLU A 403 -14.62 17.77 -10.69
C GLU A 403 -13.65 18.21 -9.59
N SER A 404 -14.18 18.46 -8.38
CA SER A 404 -13.36 18.66 -7.17
C SER A 404 -13.56 17.52 -6.17
N VAL A 405 -12.47 17.06 -5.58
CA VAL A 405 -12.47 16.01 -4.55
C VAL A 405 -11.62 16.41 -3.35
N VAL A 406 -11.97 15.91 -2.17
CA VAL A 406 -11.20 16.12 -0.93
C VAL A 406 -10.62 14.79 -0.46
N ALA A 407 -9.33 14.77 -0.13
CA ALA A 407 -8.67 13.66 0.54
C ALA A 407 -8.22 14.09 1.94
N ILE A 408 -8.52 13.27 2.95
CA ILE A 408 -8.08 13.53 4.33
C ILE A 408 -6.63 13.07 4.51
N ALA A 409 -5.71 14.00 4.77
CA ALA A 409 -4.36 13.69 5.23
C ALA A 409 -4.43 13.43 6.74
N SER A 410 -4.71 12.18 7.12
CA SER A 410 -5.23 11.87 8.47
C SER A 410 -4.19 11.84 9.59
N GLY A 411 -2.90 11.67 9.26
CA GLY A 411 -1.82 11.68 10.24
C GLY A 411 -0.42 11.61 9.65
N ALA A 412 0.59 11.85 10.50
CA ALA A 412 2.01 11.89 10.12
C ALA A 412 2.97 11.24 11.14
N ASN A 413 2.47 10.42 12.07
CA ASN A 413 3.29 9.76 13.09
C ASN A 413 3.91 8.45 12.56
N MET A 414 5.00 8.58 11.81
CA MET A 414 5.77 7.46 11.28
C MET A 414 7.23 7.50 11.75
N ASN A 415 7.82 6.32 12.04
CA ASN A 415 9.26 6.24 12.27
C ASN A 415 10.03 6.60 10.98
N PHE A 416 11.06 7.45 11.10
CA PHE A 416 11.91 7.88 10.00
C PHE A 416 12.50 6.69 9.21
N ASP A 417 12.89 5.60 9.88
CA ASP A 417 13.45 4.42 9.20
C ASP A 417 12.48 3.78 8.19
N ARG A 418 11.15 3.92 8.41
CA ARG A 418 10.14 3.42 7.47
C ARG A 418 10.17 4.16 6.14
N LEU A 419 10.75 5.36 6.07
CA LEU A 419 10.90 6.09 4.81
C LEU A 419 11.74 5.33 3.80
N ARG A 420 12.72 4.53 4.25
CA ARG A 420 13.50 3.68 3.34
C ARG A 420 12.59 2.73 2.58
N LEU A 421 11.75 1.97 3.29
CA LEU A 421 10.77 1.07 2.69
C LEU A 421 9.80 1.82 1.78
N VAL A 422 9.30 2.99 2.21
CA VAL A 422 8.42 3.84 1.39
C VAL A 422 9.12 4.25 0.09
N THR A 423 10.39 4.64 0.13
CA THR A 423 11.13 5.04 -1.08
C THR A 423 11.37 3.89 -2.04
N GLU A 424 11.69 2.70 -1.51
CA GLU A 424 11.89 1.48 -2.30
C GLU A 424 10.58 1.08 -3.01
N LEU A 425 9.45 1.03 -2.28
CA LEU A 425 8.15 0.65 -2.84
C LEU A 425 7.50 1.74 -3.71
N ALA A 426 7.69 3.02 -3.41
CA ALA A 426 7.10 4.12 -4.19
C ALA A 426 7.65 4.20 -5.62
N ASN A 427 8.90 3.79 -5.83
CA ASN A 427 9.50 3.74 -7.16
C ASN A 427 8.88 2.61 -8.01
N VAL A 428 8.60 1.46 -7.39
CA VAL A 428 7.91 0.33 -8.03
C VAL A 428 6.44 0.66 -8.30
N GLY A 429 5.71 1.20 -7.32
CA GLY A 429 4.27 1.49 -7.43
C GLY A 429 3.89 2.52 -8.51
N ARG A 430 4.81 3.43 -8.87
CA ARG A 430 4.60 4.34 -10.01
C ARG A 430 4.93 3.73 -11.37
N GLN A 431 5.28 2.44 -11.44
CA GLN A 431 5.88 1.83 -12.64
C GLN A 431 7.02 2.70 -13.18
N ARG A 432 7.84 3.29 -12.30
CA ARG A 432 9.00 4.10 -12.70
C ARG A 432 10.29 3.29 -12.78
N GLU A 433 10.24 2.03 -12.37
CA GLU A 433 11.34 1.09 -12.46
C GLU A 433 10.78 -0.29 -12.85
N ALA A 434 11.39 -0.94 -13.85
CA ALA A 434 11.11 -2.34 -14.18
C ALA A 434 12.26 -3.21 -13.67
N VAL A 435 11.92 -4.33 -13.02
CA VAL A 435 12.88 -5.36 -12.63
C VAL A 435 12.85 -6.48 -13.66
N LEU A 436 13.99 -6.75 -14.29
CA LEU A 436 14.11 -7.64 -15.43
C LEU A 436 15.24 -8.65 -15.23
N ALA A 437 15.07 -9.85 -15.78
CA ALA A 437 16.11 -10.86 -15.83
C ALA A 437 16.36 -11.28 -17.28
N THR A 438 17.59 -11.14 -17.77
CA THR A 438 17.97 -11.50 -19.14
C THR A 438 19.02 -12.60 -19.14
N TYR A 439 18.78 -13.63 -19.96
CA TYR A 439 19.77 -14.65 -20.31
C TYR A 439 20.54 -14.18 -21.53
N MET A 440 21.87 -14.28 -21.49
CA MET A 440 22.75 -13.97 -22.62
C MET A 440 23.88 -14.99 -22.75
N PRO A 441 24.46 -15.17 -23.96
CA PRO A 441 25.62 -16.05 -24.12
C PRO A 441 26.79 -15.61 -23.25
N GLU A 442 27.48 -16.55 -22.60
CA GLU A 442 28.65 -16.26 -21.76
C GLU A 442 29.93 -16.16 -22.61
N GLU A 443 29.99 -15.13 -23.47
CA GLU A 443 31.06 -14.90 -24.45
C GLU A 443 31.60 -13.46 -24.38
N PRO A 444 32.88 -13.22 -24.77
CA PRO A 444 33.44 -11.87 -24.82
C PRO A 444 32.59 -10.91 -25.66
N GLY A 445 32.18 -9.79 -25.06
CA GLY A 445 31.34 -8.77 -25.72
C GLY A 445 29.84 -8.87 -25.44
N SER A 446 29.36 -9.94 -24.79
CA SER A 446 27.92 -10.11 -24.49
C SER A 446 27.34 -8.99 -23.62
N PHE A 447 28.07 -8.53 -22.60
CA PHE A 447 27.67 -7.39 -21.78
C PHE A 447 27.47 -6.11 -22.58
N LYS A 448 28.34 -5.87 -23.57
CA LYS A 448 28.23 -4.69 -24.44
C LYS A 448 26.97 -4.78 -25.29
N ARG A 449 26.76 -5.94 -25.94
CA ARG A 449 25.56 -6.20 -26.73
C ARG A 449 24.28 -6.04 -25.91
N PHE A 450 24.25 -6.60 -24.70
CA PHE A 450 23.15 -6.41 -23.76
C PHE A 450 22.87 -4.93 -23.53
N SER A 451 23.93 -4.17 -23.22
CA SER A 451 23.79 -2.77 -22.83
C SER A 451 23.37 -1.88 -24.00
N GLU A 452 23.81 -2.18 -25.22
CA GLU A 452 23.31 -1.56 -26.46
C GLU A 452 21.82 -1.83 -26.69
N MET A 453 21.33 -3.02 -26.35
CA MET A 453 19.91 -3.37 -26.49
C MET A 453 19.01 -2.69 -25.45
N VAL A 454 19.52 -2.46 -24.23
CA VAL A 454 18.84 -1.60 -23.24
C VAL A 454 18.63 -0.20 -23.82
N GLY A 455 19.64 0.31 -24.53
CA GLY A 455 19.57 1.58 -25.25
C GLY A 455 19.65 2.79 -24.32
N GLN A 456 18.76 3.77 -24.50
CA GLN A 456 18.77 5.02 -23.74
C GLN A 456 18.11 4.93 -22.36
N MET A 457 17.53 3.77 -22.01
CA MET A 457 16.95 3.59 -20.68
C MET A 457 18.02 3.63 -19.60
N ASN A 458 17.76 4.38 -18.55
CA ASN A 458 18.67 4.46 -17.42
C ASN A 458 18.62 3.16 -16.62
N ILE A 459 19.73 2.42 -16.62
CA ILE A 459 19.92 1.28 -15.72
C ILE A 459 20.08 1.83 -14.29
N THR A 460 19.21 1.40 -13.38
CA THR A 460 19.19 1.78 -11.96
C THR A 460 19.80 0.72 -11.06
N GLU A 461 19.78 -0.54 -11.48
CA GLU A 461 20.42 -1.66 -10.79
C GLU A 461 20.92 -2.65 -11.83
N PHE A 462 22.07 -3.28 -11.62
CA PHE A 462 22.61 -4.32 -12.50
C PHE A 462 23.44 -5.30 -11.69
N LYS A 463 23.11 -6.60 -11.80
CA LYS A 463 23.74 -7.67 -11.04
C LYS A 463 24.07 -8.86 -11.94
N TYR A 464 25.28 -9.35 -11.77
CA TYR A 464 25.83 -10.50 -12.46
C TYR A 464 26.87 -11.19 -11.59
N ARG A 465 26.87 -12.53 -11.64
CA ARG A 465 27.95 -13.38 -11.17
C ARG A 465 28.13 -14.51 -12.18
N TYR A 466 29.38 -14.77 -12.53
CA TYR A 466 29.73 -15.91 -13.36
C TYR A 466 29.40 -17.22 -12.65
N ASP A 467 28.77 -18.14 -13.37
CA ASP A 467 28.42 -19.48 -12.91
C ASP A 467 28.94 -20.51 -13.92
N PRO A 468 30.00 -21.27 -13.61
CA PRO A 468 30.60 -22.22 -14.55
C PRO A 468 29.67 -23.39 -14.89
N SER A 469 28.60 -23.62 -14.12
CA SER A 469 27.63 -24.67 -14.38
C SER A 469 26.58 -24.30 -15.44
N ARG A 470 26.51 -23.01 -15.82
CA ARG A 470 25.55 -22.50 -16.79
C ARG A 470 26.24 -22.18 -18.11
N LYS A 471 25.53 -22.50 -19.20
CA LYS A 471 25.94 -22.11 -20.55
C LYS A 471 25.70 -20.63 -20.83
N ASP A 472 24.59 -20.11 -20.30
CA ASP A 472 24.17 -18.72 -20.48
C ASP A 472 24.34 -17.93 -19.18
N ALA A 473 24.87 -16.72 -19.30
CA ALA A 473 24.92 -15.73 -18.25
C ALA A 473 23.50 -15.27 -17.90
N LEU A 474 23.18 -15.16 -16.62
CA LEU A 474 21.95 -14.54 -16.14
C LEU A 474 22.27 -13.18 -15.50
N VAL A 475 21.60 -12.14 -15.98
CA VAL A 475 21.69 -10.80 -15.40
C VAL A 475 20.34 -10.36 -14.87
N LEU A 476 20.34 -9.89 -13.63
CA LEU A 476 19.20 -9.19 -13.04
C LEU A 476 19.51 -7.71 -13.03
N TYR A 477 18.60 -6.91 -13.57
CA TYR A 477 18.79 -5.47 -13.68
C TYR A 477 17.47 -4.76 -13.52
N SER A 478 17.58 -3.48 -13.20
CA SER A 478 16.44 -2.58 -13.15
C SER A 478 16.67 -1.40 -14.09
N VAL A 479 15.61 -0.98 -14.78
CA VAL A 479 15.63 0.17 -15.68
C VAL A 479 14.56 1.17 -15.27
N GLY A 480 14.92 2.46 -15.32
CA GLY A 480 13.98 3.55 -15.18
C GLY A 480 12.96 3.53 -16.32
N LEU A 481 11.68 3.65 -15.97
CA LEU A 481 10.56 3.62 -16.89
C LEU A 481 9.94 5.01 -17.06
N HIS A 482 9.74 5.43 -18.31
CA HIS A 482 8.89 6.57 -18.64
C HIS A 482 7.52 6.11 -19.15
N THR A 483 7.46 5.05 -19.96
CA THR A 483 6.21 4.45 -20.44
C THR A 483 6.26 2.92 -20.54
N VAL A 484 5.11 2.26 -20.43
CA VAL A 484 4.99 0.80 -20.65
C VAL A 484 5.36 0.42 -22.08
N SER A 485 5.03 1.27 -23.07
CA SER A 485 5.40 1.07 -24.47
C SER A 485 6.90 1.04 -24.69
N GLU A 486 7.66 1.90 -24.01
CA GLU A 486 9.12 1.89 -24.09
C GLU A 486 9.70 0.59 -23.51
N LEU A 487 9.17 0.09 -22.39
CA LEU A 487 9.59 -1.17 -21.79
C LEU A 487 9.36 -2.33 -22.75
N THR A 488 8.16 -2.43 -23.31
CA THR A 488 7.81 -3.44 -24.30
C THR A 488 8.72 -3.36 -25.52
N ALA A 489 9.00 -2.15 -26.02
CA ALA A 489 9.93 -1.96 -27.13
C ALA A 489 11.36 -2.42 -26.79
N MET A 490 11.84 -2.19 -25.57
CA MET A 490 13.15 -2.67 -25.12
C MET A 490 13.20 -4.20 -25.04
N ILE A 491 12.19 -4.82 -24.44
CA ILE A 491 12.09 -6.29 -24.34
C ILE A 491 12.07 -6.91 -25.74
N ASN A 492 11.29 -6.35 -26.67
CA ASN A 492 11.24 -6.84 -28.06
C ASN A 492 12.61 -6.73 -28.76
N ARG A 493 13.38 -5.65 -28.53
CA ARG A 493 14.75 -5.52 -29.07
C ARG A 493 15.70 -6.58 -28.50
N MET A 494 15.58 -6.87 -27.20
CA MET A 494 16.35 -7.93 -26.54
C MET A 494 16.04 -9.28 -27.16
N GLU A 495 14.76 -9.63 -27.30
CA GLU A 495 14.33 -10.91 -27.88
C GLU A 495 14.76 -11.07 -29.33
N ALA A 496 14.63 -10.02 -30.15
CA ALA A 496 15.12 -10.01 -31.54
C ALA A 496 16.64 -10.22 -31.64
N SER A 497 17.39 -9.96 -30.56
CA SER A 497 18.83 -10.17 -30.45
C SER A 497 19.21 -11.49 -29.77
N ASN A 498 18.28 -12.44 -29.64
CA ASN A 498 18.46 -13.70 -28.91
C ASN A 498 18.82 -13.52 -27.43
N LEU A 499 18.37 -12.42 -26.81
CA LEU A 499 18.50 -12.17 -25.37
C LEU A 499 17.15 -12.42 -24.70
N THR A 500 16.94 -13.63 -24.19
CA THR A 500 15.68 -14.02 -23.54
C THR A 500 15.48 -13.21 -22.26
N THR A 501 14.44 -12.39 -22.22
CA THR A 501 14.21 -11.42 -21.13
C THR A 501 12.88 -11.70 -20.43
N LYS A 502 12.90 -11.84 -19.10
CA LYS A 502 11.71 -12.00 -18.25
C LYS A 502 11.43 -10.71 -17.49
N ASN A 503 10.18 -10.27 -17.53
CA ASN A 503 9.71 -9.14 -16.73
C ASN A 503 9.25 -9.62 -15.35
N LEU A 504 9.98 -9.21 -14.31
CA LEU A 504 9.75 -9.60 -12.91
C LEU A 504 9.18 -8.43 -12.09
N THR A 505 8.80 -7.33 -12.74
CA THR A 505 8.33 -6.10 -12.06
C THR A 505 7.10 -6.33 -11.18
N GLY A 506 6.26 -7.33 -11.51
CA GLY A 506 5.06 -7.67 -10.73
C GLY A 506 5.29 -8.69 -9.62
N ASP A 507 6.49 -9.25 -9.48
CA ASP A 507 6.76 -10.37 -8.57
C ASP A 507 7.26 -9.87 -7.20
N ASP A 508 6.46 -10.05 -6.17
CA ASP A 508 6.77 -9.57 -4.82
C ASP A 508 7.95 -10.31 -4.17
N LEU A 509 8.15 -11.60 -4.47
CA LEU A 509 9.31 -12.36 -3.99
C LEU A 509 10.61 -11.78 -4.58
N VAL A 510 10.57 -11.35 -5.84
CA VAL A 510 11.72 -10.68 -6.48
C VAL A 510 11.98 -9.31 -5.87
N LYS A 511 10.93 -8.50 -5.69
CA LYS A 511 11.05 -7.15 -5.11
C LYS A 511 11.56 -7.18 -3.68
N ASP A 512 10.99 -8.06 -2.85
CA ASP A 512 11.22 -8.06 -1.40
C ASP A 512 12.51 -8.84 -1.04
N HIS A 513 12.88 -9.86 -1.83
CA HIS A 513 14.01 -10.75 -1.48
C HIS A 513 15.00 -10.99 -2.62
N LEU A 514 14.58 -11.60 -3.73
CA LEU A 514 15.54 -12.21 -4.67
C LEU A 514 16.45 -11.18 -5.33
N ARG A 515 15.98 -9.93 -5.54
CA ARG A 515 16.84 -8.87 -6.05
C ARG A 515 18.02 -8.56 -5.14
N HIS A 516 17.90 -8.78 -3.83
CA HIS A 516 18.96 -8.53 -2.85
C HIS A 516 19.93 -9.71 -2.68
N LEU A 517 19.58 -10.90 -3.18
CA LEU A 517 20.36 -12.13 -3.03
C LEU A 517 21.17 -12.49 -4.28
N MET A 518 20.81 -11.94 -5.44
CA MET A 518 21.49 -12.25 -6.69
C MET A 518 22.96 -11.81 -6.64
N GLY A 519 23.86 -12.75 -6.91
CA GLY A 519 25.31 -12.58 -6.76
C GLY A 519 25.95 -13.88 -6.32
N GLY A 520 25.66 -14.35 -5.11
CA GLY A 520 26.11 -15.67 -4.62
C GLY A 520 27.62 -15.92 -4.68
N ARG A 521 28.02 -17.16 -4.37
CA ARG A 521 29.42 -17.62 -4.45
C ARG A 521 29.74 -18.18 -5.83
N SER A 522 30.99 -18.05 -6.26
CA SER A 522 31.50 -18.68 -7.47
C SER A 522 32.98 -19.01 -7.30
N ASP A 523 33.39 -20.19 -7.78
CA ASP A 523 34.76 -20.70 -7.68
C ASP A 523 35.62 -20.23 -8.87
N VAL A 524 35.72 -18.91 -9.03
CA VAL A 524 36.54 -18.28 -10.07
C VAL A 524 37.97 -18.15 -9.57
N LYS A 525 38.90 -18.86 -10.23
CA LYS A 525 40.34 -18.77 -9.92
C LYS A 525 40.92 -17.42 -10.35
N ASP A 526 41.86 -16.93 -9.55
CA ASP A 526 42.65 -15.72 -9.83
C ASP A 526 41.77 -14.49 -10.16
N GLU A 527 40.68 -14.35 -9.39
CA GLU A 527 39.76 -13.22 -9.49
C GLU A 527 40.31 -11.99 -8.73
N LEU A 528 40.24 -10.82 -9.35
CA LEU A 528 40.56 -9.54 -8.71
C LEU A 528 39.27 -8.76 -8.46
N LEU A 529 39.11 -8.18 -7.27
CA LEU A 529 37.92 -7.42 -6.87
C LEU A 529 38.27 -5.95 -6.76
N TYR A 530 37.52 -5.10 -7.47
CA TYR A 530 37.69 -3.66 -7.40
C TYR A 530 36.34 -2.97 -7.18
N ARG A 531 36.39 -1.92 -6.37
CA ARG A 531 35.28 -1.00 -6.16
C ARG A 531 35.57 0.31 -6.87
N PHE A 532 34.66 0.74 -7.73
CA PHE A 532 34.75 1.96 -8.52
C PHE A 532 33.70 2.96 -8.09
N VAL A 533 34.07 4.24 -8.16
CA VAL A 533 33.18 5.37 -7.95
C VAL A 533 32.93 6.03 -9.30
N LEU A 534 31.71 5.88 -9.81
CA LEU A 534 31.29 6.45 -11.08
C LEU A 534 30.59 7.79 -10.86
N PRO A 535 30.84 8.79 -11.73
CA PRO A 535 30.09 10.03 -11.71
C PRO A 535 28.61 9.77 -12.05
N GLU A 536 27.72 10.53 -11.43
CA GLU A 536 26.29 10.47 -11.70
C GLU A 536 25.95 11.23 -13.00
N ARG A 537 26.29 10.62 -14.14
CA ARG A 537 26.00 11.15 -15.48
C ARG A 537 25.34 10.08 -16.35
N PRO A 538 24.34 10.42 -17.17
CA PRO A 538 23.78 9.49 -18.16
C PRO A 538 24.88 8.88 -19.02
N GLY A 539 24.82 7.56 -19.25
CA GLY A 539 25.83 6.83 -20.02
C GLY A 539 27.16 6.58 -19.30
N ALA A 540 27.35 6.99 -18.03
CA ALA A 540 28.58 6.70 -17.28
C ALA A 540 28.83 5.20 -17.14
N LEU A 541 27.78 4.41 -16.88
CA LEU A 541 27.87 2.95 -16.84
C LEU A 541 28.26 2.36 -18.21
N MET A 542 27.73 2.92 -19.31
CA MET A 542 28.08 2.49 -20.67
C MET A 542 29.56 2.74 -20.96
N LYS A 543 30.02 3.96 -20.72
CA LYS A 543 31.42 4.35 -20.90
C LYS A 543 32.35 3.49 -20.04
N PHE A 544 31.91 3.16 -18.82
CA PHE A 544 32.62 2.24 -17.94
C PHE A 544 32.74 0.85 -18.59
N LEU A 545 31.63 0.24 -19.01
CA LEU A 545 31.63 -1.08 -19.64
C LEU A 545 32.46 -1.11 -20.95
N ASP A 546 32.40 -0.05 -21.76
CA ASP A 546 33.18 0.07 -23.00
C ASP A 546 34.70 0.09 -22.77
N ALA A 547 35.16 0.58 -21.62
CA ALA A 547 36.60 0.58 -21.31
C ALA A 547 37.13 -0.83 -20.98
N PHE A 548 36.28 -1.73 -20.50
CA PHE A 548 36.69 -3.08 -20.09
C PHE A 548 36.27 -4.19 -21.08
N SER A 549 35.14 -4.04 -21.76
CA SER A 549 34.65 -5.04 -22.72
C SER A 549 35.18 -4.75 -24.14
N PRO A 550 35.61 -5.75 -24.93
CA PRO A 550 35.62 -7.20 -24.65
C PRO A 550 36.96 -7.69 -24.09
N ARG A 551 37.85 -6.79 -23.64
CA ARG A 551 39.25 -7.12 -23.30
C ARG A 551 39.40 -7.90 -21.99
N TRP A 552 38.43 -7.78 -21.07
CA TRP A 552 38.46 -8.37 -19.75
C TRP A 552 37.27 -9.31 -19.52
N ASN A 553 37.54 -10.47 -18.92
CA ASN A 553 36.51 -11.45 -18.56
C ASN A 553 35.92 -11.09 -17.19
N ILE A 554 34.78 -10.40 -17.20
CA ILE A 554 34.05 -10.01 -16.00
C ILE A 554 33.46 -11.27 -15.34
N SER A 555 33.67 -11.45 -14.04
CA SER A 555 33.19 -12.58 -13.24
C SER A 555 32.22 -12.19 -12.12
N LEU A 556 32.14 -10.89 -11.82
CA LEU A 556 31.13 -10.28 -10.97
C LEU A 556 30.88 -8.86 -11.45
N PHE A 557 29.62 -8.44 -11.51
CA PHE A 557 29.28 -7.05 -11.71
C PHE A 557 28.09 -6.69 -10.84
N HIS A 558 28.25 -5.72 -9.95
CA HIS A 558 27.18 -5.20 -9.12
C HIS A 558 27.20 -3.67 -9.19
N TYR A 559 26.11 -3.12 -9.70
CA TYR A 559 25.89 -1.69 -9.84
C TYR A 559 24.52 -1.31 -9.30
N ARG A 560 24.46 -0.18 -8.60
CA ARG A 560 23.21 0.44 -8.16
C ARG A 560 23.35 1.95 -8.27
N ALA A 561 22.43 2.57 -9.01
CA ALA A 561 22.28 4.01 -9.09
C ALA A 561 21.70 4.51 -7.75
N GLN A 562 22.59 4.99 -6.88
CA GLN A 562 22.37 5.54 -5.53
C GLN A 562 21.69 4.66 -4.44
N THR A 563 22.30 4.68 -3.24
CA THR A 563 21.68 5.20 -1.99
C THR A 563 22.69 5.26 -0.84
N LEU A 564 22.72 6.41 -0.14
CA LEU A 564 22.99 6.62 1.30
C LEU A 564 24.30 7.27 1.84
N VAL A 565 25.43 7.42 1.14
CA VAL A 565 26.61 8.07 1.81
C VAL A 565 27.33 9.16 1.01
N LEU A 566 27.46 9.07 -0.32
CA LEU A 566 28.43 9.93 -1.04
C LEU A 566 27.95 10.61 -2.34
N ALA A 567 26.67 10.57 -2.71
CA ALA A 567 26.19 11.13 -3.99
C ALA A 567 26.99 10.67 -5.22
N VAL A 568 27.41 9.40 -5.22
CA VAL A 568 28.18 8.76 -6.28
C VAL A 568 27.64 7.37 -6.57
N ASN A 569 27.73 6.93 -7.82
CA ASN A 569 27.37 5.58 -8.20
C ASN A 569 28.53 4.64 -7.87
N GLN A 570 28.24 3.49 -7.26
CA GLN A 570 29.28 2.50 -6.97
C GLN A 570 29.11 1.28 -7.87
N VAL A 571 30.23 0.87 -8.46
CA VAL A 571 30.34 -0.41 -9.17
C VAL A 571 31.29 -1.29 -8.37
N LEU A 572 30.84 -2.48 -8.03
CA LEU A 572 31.69 -3.55 -7.54
C LEU A 572 31.87 -4.53 -8.70
N MET A 573 33.10 -4.71 -9.17
CA MET A 573 33.40 -5.55 -10.32
C MET A 573 34.54 -6.50 -10.01
N CYS A 574 34.38 -7.74 -10.45
CA CYS A 574 35.46 -8.69 -10.51
C CYS A 574 35.79 -9.07 -11.95
N TRP A 575 37.05 -9.40 -12.19
CA TRP A 575 37.47 -10.05 -13.42
C TRP A 575 38.43 -11.20 -13.13
N SER A 576 38.42 -12.20 -14.01
CA SER A 576 39.39 -13.29 -13.98
C SER A 576 40.65 -12.88 -14.74
N VAL A 577 41.82 -13.09 -14.12
CA VAL A 577 43.12 -12.79 -14.73
C VAL A 577 43.86 -14.09 -15.03
N SER A 578 44.24 -14.29 -16.29
CA SER A 578 45.27 -15.27 -16.63
C SER A 578 46.61 -14.79 -16.06
N LYS A 579 47.34 -15.67 -15.34
CA LYS A 579 48.63 -15.41 -14.65
C LYS A 579 49.69 -14.63 -15.45
N PHE A 580 49.51 -14.46 -16.75
CA PHE A 580 50.44 -13.80 -17.68
C PHE A 580 50.03 -12.37 -18.11
N ARG A 581 48.92 -11.77 -17.63
CA ARG A 581 48.54 -10.39 -17.97
C ARG A 581 48.43 -9.48 -16.74
N VAL A 582 49.08 -8.33 -16.87
CA VAL A 582 49.71 -7.56 -15.79
C VAL A 582 48.74 -6.57 -15.13
N PRO A 583 48.83 -6.35 -13.81
CA PRO A 583 48.27 -5.19 -13.11
C PRO A 583 48.59 -3.83 -13.75
N ALA A 584 49.67 -3.73 -14.53
CA ALA A 584 50.07 -2.52 -15.26
C ALA A 584 49.11 -2.17 -16.41
N LEU A 585 48.57 -3.16 -17.14
CA LEU A 585 47.60 -2.92 -18.21
C LEU A 585 46.25 -2.49 -17.62
N LEU A 586 45.89 -3.08 -16.48
CA LEU A 586 44.72 -2.65 -15.72
C LEU A 586 44.91 -1.22 -15.22
N ASN A 587 46.02 -0.92 -14.54
CA ASN A 587 46.32 0.43 -14.06
C ASN A 587 46.34 1.45 -15.20
N PHE A 588 46.82 1.08 -16.39
CA PHE A 588 46.75 1.91 -17.59
C PHE A 588 45.30 2.17 -18.05
N THR A 589 44.46 1.13 -18.15
CA THR A 589 43.03 1.28 -18.48
C THR A 589 42.29 2.12 -17.43
N LEU A 590 42.59 1.91 -16.14
CA LEU A 590 41.98 2.64 -15.03
C LEU A 590 42.41 4.12 -14.99
N ALA A 591 43.71 4.39 -15.18
CA ALA A 591 44.29 5.72 -15.08
C ALA A 591 44.07 6.58 -16.34
N GLU A 592 44.21 6.03 -17.55
CA GLU A 592 44.13 6.82 -18.79
C GLU A 592 42.74 6.85 -19.44
N ALA A 593 41.94 5.77 -19.35
CA ALA A 593 40.69 5.68 -20.12
C ALA A 593 39.46 6.23 -19.38
N LEU A 594 39.41 6.10 -18.06
CA LEU A 594 38.21 6.41 -17.27
C LEU A 594 38.38 7.60 -16.31
N GLY A 595 39.56 7.74 -15.67
CA GLY A 595 39.79 8.79 -14.67
C GLY A 595 38.83 8.72 -13.48
N TYR A 596 38.37 7.52 -13.14
CA TYR A 596 37.45 7.27 -12.02
C TYR A 596 38.23 6.78 -10.79
N ASP A 597 37.76 7.18 -9.60
CA ASP A 597 38.33 6.68 -8.35
C ASP A 597 38.01 5.19 -8.19
N TYR A 598 39.01 4.43 -7.74
CA TYR A 598 38.88 3.00 -7.50
C TYR A 598 39.64 2.55 -6.25
N THR A 599 39.23 1.42 -5.70
CA THR A 599 39.88 0.75 -4.57
C THR A 599 40.02 -0.73 -4.88
N ASP A 600 41.23 -1.27 -4.72
CA ASP A 600 41.48 -2.71 -4.78
C ASP A 600 40.99 -3.36 -3.48
N GLU A 601 39.95 -4.17 -3.60
CA GLU A 601 39.30 -4.91 -2.51
C GLU A 601 39.60 -6.42 -2.61
N THR A 602 40.54 -6.84 -3.45
CA THR A 602 40.86 -8.26 -3.72
C THR A 602 41.21 -9.03 -2.44
N LYS A 603 41.85 -8.36 -1.48
CA LYS A 603 42.24 -8.95 -0.20
C LYS A 603 41.18 -8.83 0.90
N ASN A 604 40.02 -8.23 0.62
CA ASN A 604 38.96 -8.01 1.59
C ASN A 604 38.43 -9.34 2.16
N ASP A 605 38.52 -9.52 3.48
CA ASP A 605 38.16 -10.77 4.13
C ASP A 605 36.65 -11.06 4.10
N ALA A 606 35.81 -10.02 4.14
CA ALA A 606 34.36 -10.20 4.01
C ALA A 606 33.98 -10.75 2.62
N PHE A 607 34.67 -10.30 1.56
CA PHE A 607 34.46 -10.85 0.23
C PHE A 607 34.84 -12.33 0.15
N LYS A 608 36.00 -12.73 0.71
CA LYS A 608 36.41 -14.14 0.73
C LYS A 608 35.43 -15.02 1.50
N VAL A 609 34.90 -14.54 2.62
CA VAL A 609 33.96 -15.32 3.46
C VAL A 609 32.58 -15.42 2.81
N LEU A 610 32.09 -14.38 2.13
CA LEU A 610 30.71 -14.34 1.65
C LEU A 610 30.55 -14.79 0.19
N MET A 611 31.53 -14.51 -0.67
CA MET A 611 31.39 -14.56 -2.14
C MET A 611 32.38 -15.51 -2.85
N ARG A 612 33.32 -16.11 -2.11
CA ARG A 612 34.23 -17.17 -2.59
C ARG A 612 33.93 -18.52 -1.95
#